data_AF-A0A1G1C7A7-F1
#
_entry.id   AF-A0A1G1C7A7-F1
#
_cell.length_a   1.000
_cell.length_b   1.000
_cell.length_c   1.000
_cell.angle_alpha   90.00
_cell.angle_beta   90.00
_cell.angle_gamma   90.00
#
_symmetry.space_group_name_H-M   'P 1'
#
loop_
_entity.id
_entity.type
_entity.pdbx_description
1 polymer ?
#
loop_
_entity_poly.entity_id
_entity_poly.type
_entity_poly.pdbx_seq_one_letter_code
_entity_poly.pdbx_strand_id
1 'polypeptide(L)'
;MRKLIGFIPVLILFFLSSQSVTAQVDPNLNARLQQGPLIINYDDVALFYTIPDLYIQRARAITMTFMDRSVGNNIHEFLSCLEHDWVNQTAWYCKAGLTEAEYNVPRDNYYLRTNWEFLWSDANLWEEVTRDFFTRAVPTRTTQNVLTFQINYLGLFDDSHINDPPGGPIYNWTPGYFYGYPEVANRYDISDVEQLQRDRPGQVFFHWTSSLARIIGTESSAIFNTRTRQYVNDNHQILFDYADIMSHSPTNATCSYNGYPALCANYTDEPDGGHLNARGGLRIGKAYWVLMAQIAGWNPGGVTPTPTPTPTPTPSPTVSPSPTPSATPASVTDLDGDNDTDLRDLLQFILQYGGTGQGDFNNSGRVDVFDFGILVGSFGL
;
A
#
# COMPACT_ATOMS: atom_id res chain seq x y z
N MET A 1 -26.35 -18.96 -72.38
CA MET A 1 -26.12 -19.59 -71.06
C MET A 1 -24.83 -19.06 -70.45
N ARG A 2 -24.93 -18.09 -69.51
CA ARG A 2 -23.86 -17.74 -68.58
C ARG A 2 -24.53 -17.47 -67.24
N LYS A 3 -24.34 -18.38 -66.28
CA LYS A 3 -24.85 -18.26 -64.91
C LYS A 3 -23.99 -17.25 -64.15
N LEU A 4 -24.61 -16.22 -63.60
CA LEU A 4 -24.01 -15.39 -62.55
C LEU A 4 -23.93 -16.21 -61.27
N ILE A 5 -22.74 -16.29 -60.68
CA ILE A 5 -22.51 -16.80 -59.33
C ILE A 5 -22.52 -15.57 -58.41
N GLY A 6 -23.53 -15.47 -57.55
CA GLY A 6 -23.63 -14.42 -56.53
C GLY A 6 -22.73 -14.75 -55.33
N PHE A 7 -21.86 -13.80 -54.98
CA PHE A 7 -21.13 -13.80 -53.72
C PHE A 7 -22.05 -13.30 -52.60
N ILE A 8 -22.25 -14.10 -51.56
CA ILE A 8 -22.91 -13.70 -50.31
C ILE A 8 -21.79 -13.31 -49.33
N PRO A 9 -21.74 -12.07 -48.80
CA PRO A 9 -20.76 -11.72 -47.78
C PRO A 9 -21.21 -12.32 -46.44
N VAL A 10 -20.36 -13.16 -45.85
CA VAL A 10 -20.52 -13.64 -44.48
C VAL A 10 -20.19 -12.47 -43.54
N LEU A 11 -21.22 -11.91 -42.91
CA LEU A 11 -21.08 -10.92 -41.85
C LEU A 11 -20.61 -11.64 -40.58
N ILE A 12 -19.31 -11.58 -40.29
CA ILE A 12 -18.75 -12.06 -39.02
C ILE A 12 -19.11 -11.03 -37.94
N LEU A 13 -20.18 -11.28 -37.21
CA LEU A 13 -20.52 -10.56 -35.98
C LEU A 13 -19.50 -10.95 -34.90
N PHE A 14 -18.56 -10.04 -34.61
CA PHE A 14 -17.78 -10.11 -33.39
C PHE A 14 -18.70 -9.83 -32.20
N PHE A 15 -19.10 -10.88 -31.48
CA PHE A 15 -19.61 -10.72 -30.13
C PHE A 15 -18.43 -10.31 -29.24
N LEU A 16 -18.31 -9.01 -28.96
CA LEU A 16 -17.55 -8.54 -27.81
C LEU A 16 -18.24 -9.11 -26.57
N SER A 17 -17.69 -10.18 -26.00
CA SER A 17 -18.09 -10.61 -24.67
C SER A 17 -17.74 -9.46 -23.71
N SER A 18 -18.74 -8.81 -23.14
CA SER A 18 -18.55 -7.97 -21.98
C SER A 18 -18.12 -8.89 -20.84
N GLN A 19 -16.81 -9.08 -20.67
CA GLN A 19 -16.29 -9.72 -19.47
C GLN A 19 -16.81 -8.90 -18.29
N SER A 20 -17.57 -9.55 -17.41
CA SER A 20 -17.88 -9.02 -16.10
C SER A 20 -16.57 -8.65 -15.41
N VAL A 21 -16.34 -7.37 -15.17
CA VAL A 21 -15.12 -6.87 -14.51
C VAL A 21 -15.19 -7.25 -13.02
N THR A 22 -14.80 -8.47 -12.68
CA THR A 22 -14.65 -8.91 -11.28
C THR A 22 -13.18 -9.11 -10.95
N ALA A 23 -12.50 -7.98 -10.68
CA ALA A 23 -11.36 -7.85 -9.77
C ALA A 23 -11.10 -6.35 -9.53
N GLN A 24 -11.30 -5.88 -8.30
CA GLN A 24 -11.13 -4.47 -7.89
C GLN A 24 -9.64 -4.15 -7.66
N VAL A 25 -8.94 -4.98 -6.88
CA VAL A 25 -7.48 -4.96 -6.70
C VAL A 25 -6.84 -6.04 -7.57
N ASP A 26 -5.60 -5.84 -7.99
CA ASP A 26 -4.80 -6.88 -8.66
C ASP A 26 -4.66 -8.13 -7.77
N PRO A 27 -5.17 -9.30 -8.18
CA PRO A 27 -4.99 -10.53 -7.41
C PRO A 27 -3.51 -10.93 -7.27
N ASN A 28 -2.62 -10.41 -8.14
CA ASN A 28 -1.19 -10.66 -8.09
C ASN A 28 -0.41 -9.52 -7.41
N LEU A 29 -1.07 -8.55 -6.76
CA LEU A 29 -0.39 -7.41 -6.15
C LEU A 29 0.69 -7.87 -5.17
N ASN A 30 0.38 -8.82 -4.29
CA ASN A 30 1.35 -9.35 -3.33
C ASN A 30 2.55 -9.99 -4.04
N ALA A 31 2.32 -10.76 -5.11
CA ALA A 31 3.40 -11.37 -5.89
C ALA A 31 4.28 -10.33 -6.60
N ARG A 32 3.69 -9.22 -7.08
CA ARG A 32 4.44 -8.08 -7.63
C ARG A 32 5.27 -7.40 -6.55
N LEU A 33 4.71 -7.18 -5.37
CA LEU A 33 5.42 -6.58 -4.24
C LEU A 33 6.59 -7.47 -3.78
N GLN A 34 6.49 -8.80 -3.87
CA GLN A 34 7.66 -9.66 -3.62
C GLN A 34 8.83 -9.44 -4.61
N GLN A 35 8.59 -8.81 -5.76
CA GLN A 35 9.63 -8.48 -6.76
C GLN A 35 10.23 -7.09 -6.55
N GLY A 36 9.60 -6.24 -5.74
CA GLY A 36 10.04 -4.88 -5.46
C GLY A 36 8.87 -3.96 -5.07
N PRO A 37 9.17 -2.80 -4.47
CA PRO A 37 8.15 -1.85 -4.05
C PRO A 37 7.40 -1.24 -5.24
N LEU A 38 6.16 -0.83 -5.00
CA LEU A 38 5.39 0.00 -5.94
C LEU A 38 5.48 1.45 -5.48
N ILE A 39 6.26 2.26 -6.17
CA ILE A 39 6.48 3.67 -5.83
C ILE A 39 5.91 4.52 -6.96
N ILE A 40 5.08 5.50 -6.61
CA ILE A 40 4.67 6.57 -7.53
C ILE A 40 5.38 7.85 -7.12
N ASN A 41 6.20 8.38 -8.02
CA ASN A 41 7.04 9.55 -7.79
C ASN A 41 6.88 10.60 -8.93
N TYR A 42 7.77 11.60 -8.99
CA TYR A 42 7.68 12.67 -9.99
C TYR A 42 7.76 12.18 -11.45
N ASP A 43 8.50 11.10 -11.73
CA ASP A 43 8.68 10.52 -13.06
C ASP A 43 7.40 9.83 -13.57
N ASP A 44 6.58 9.33 -12.65
CA ASP A 44 5.38 8.54 -12.96
C ASP A 44 4.17 9.40 -13.35
N VAL A 45 4.19 10.71 -13.07
CA VAL A 45 3.02 11.59 -13.31
C VAL A 45 2.58 11.55 -14.79
N ALA A 46 3.54 11.46 -15.72
CA ALA A 46 3.27 11.41 -17.15
C ALA A 46 2.54 10.12 -17.59
N LEU A 47 2.63 9.04 -16.81
CA LEU A 47 1.94 7.78 -17.05
C LEU A 47 0.42 7.95 -17.01
N PHE A 48 -0.11 9.00 -16.38
CA PHE A 48 -1.54 9.28 -16.37
C PHE A 48 -2.19 9.25 -17.76
N TYR A 49 -1.48 9.74 -18.78
CA TYR A 49 -1.98 9.79 -20.15
C TYR A 49 -1.92 8.45 -20.89
N THR A 50 -1.25 7.45 -20.32
CA THR A 50 -1.06 6.12 -20.92
C THR A 50 -1.80 5.03 -20.16
N ILE A 51 -2.57 5.37 -19.11
CA ILE A 51 -3.38 4.39 -18.37
C ILE A 51 -4.41 3.77 -19.32
N PRO A 52 -4.38 2.44 -19.55
CA PRO A 52 -5.38 1.78 -20.39
C PRO A 52 -6.78 1.84 -19.77
N ASP A 53 -7.80 1.93 -20.64
CA ASP A 53 -9.21 2.03 -20.25
C ASP A 53 -9.66 0.96 -19.24
N LEU A 54 -9.15 -0.27 -19.39
CA LEU A 54 -9.42 -1.37 -18.47
C LEU A 54 -9.01 -1.03 -17.03
N TYR A 55 -7.83 -0.44 -16.84
CA TYR A 55 -7.31 -0.15 -15.52
C TYR A 55 -7.91 1.09 -14.90
N ILE A 56 -8.43 2.01 -15.71
CA ILE A 56 -9.29 3.09 -15.20
C ILE A 56 -10.60 2.51 -14.68
N GLN A 57 -11.27 1.63 -15.44
CA GLN A 57 -12.50 0.97 -14.98
C GLN A 57 -12.29 0.16 -13.69
N ARG A 58 -11.17 -0.58 -13.60
CA ARG A 58 -10.83 -1.34 -12.39
C ARG A 58 -10.50 -0.42 -11.21
N ALA A 59 -9.69 0.62 -11.41
CA ALA A 59 -9.34 1.59 -10.36
C ALA A 59 -10.57 2.30 -9.78
N ARG A 60 -11.53 2.68 -10.65
CA ARG A 60 -12.82 3.25 -10.25
C ARG A 60 -13.66 2.31 -9.39
N ALA A 61 -13.52 1.00 -9.59
CA ALA A 61 -14.26 -0.01 -8.85
C ALA A 61 -13.66 -0.32 -7.46
N ILE A 62 -12.41 0.11 -7.19
CA ILE A 62 -11.77 -0.04 -5.88
C ILE A 62 -12.51 0.80 -4.85
N THR A 63 -12.99 0.17 -3.78
CA THR A 63 -13.44 0.89 -2.57
C THR A 63 -12.21 1.34 -1.78
N MET A 64 -11.99 2.65 -1.71
CA MET A 64 -10.81 3.21 -1.07
C MET A 64 -11.20 4.28 -0.06
N THR A 65 -10.55 4.29 1.10
CA THR A 65 -10.63 5.41 2.03
C THR A 65 -9.22 5.91 2.33
N PHE A 66 -9.02 7.22 2.19
CA PHE A 66 -7.82 7.89 2.70
C PHE A 66 -8.19 8.94 3.74
N MET A 67 -7.43 8.98 4.83
CA MET A 67 -7.66 9.91 5.93
C MET A 67 -6.55 10.95 6.04
N ASP A 68 -6.92 12.21 6.13
CA ASP A 68 -6.00 13.33 6.41
C ASP A 68 -6.84 14.57 6.76
N ARG A 69 -6.20 15.74 6.74
CA ARG A 69 -6.78 17.08 6.85
C ARG A 69 -6.07 18.03 5.90
N SER A 70 -6.52 19.28 5.83
CA SER A 70 -5.77 20.35 5.16
C SER A 70 -5.41 19.94 3.72
N VAL A 71 -4.13 19.72 3.41
CA VAL A 71 -3.63 19.24 2.11
C VAL A 71 -4.36 17.99 1.63
N GLY A 72 -4.69 17.02 2.49
CA GLY A 72 -5.45 15.85 2.06
C GLY A 72 -6.89 16.16 1.61
N ASN A 73 -7.57 17.12 2.23
CA ASN A 73 -8.86 17.59 1.73
C ASN A 73 -8.68 18.34 0.40
N ASN A 74 -7.60 19.09 0.27
CA ASN A 74 -7.28 19.74 -0.98
C ASN A 74 -6.97 18.74 -2.11
N ILE A 75 -6.27 17.63 -1.82
CA ILE A 75 -6.12 16.49 -2.74
C ILE A 75 -7.50 15.92 -3.09
N HIS A 76 -8.38 15.68 -2.11
CA HIS A 76 -9.73 15.19 -2.33
C HIS A 76 -10.53 16.07 -3.30
N GLU A 77 -10.49 17.38 -3.12
CA GLU A 77 -11.16 18.36 -3.99
C GLU A 77 -10.61 18.31 -5.43
N PHE A 78 -9.28 18.22 -5.60
CA PHE A 78 -8.67 18.15 -6.92
C PHE A 78 -8.80 16.80 -7.60
N LEU A 79 -8.97 15.71 -6.84
CA LEU A 79 -9.38 14.43 -7.41
C LEU A 79 -10.77 14.55 -8.06
N SER A 80 -11.71 15.29 -7.45
CA SER A 80 -13.01 15.59 -8.08
C SER A 80 -12.87 16.45 -9.32
N CYS A 81 -11.87 17.35 -9.37
CA CYS A 81 -11.61 18.14 -10.57
C CYS A 81 -11.28 17.28 -11.79
N LEU A 82 -10.76 16.06 -11.63
CA LEU A 82 -10.46 15.14 -12.74
C LEU A 82 -11.69 14.40 -13.29
N GLU A 83 -12.83 14.48 -12.61
CA GLU A 83 -14.08 13.88 -13.08
C GLU A 83 -14.65 14.58 -14.31
N HIS A 84 -14.24 15.83 -14.56
CA HIS A 84 -14.75 16.64 -15.65
C HIS A 84 -13.65 17.04 -16.64
N ASP A 85 -13.99 17.12 -17.92
CA ASP A 85 -13.10 17.72 -18.91
C ASP A 85 -13.08 19.26 -18.81
N TRP A 86 -12.19 19.90 -19.57
CA TRP A 86 -12.02 21.36 -19.55
C TRP A 86 -13.32 22.16 -19.71
N VAL A 87 -14.24 21.68 -20.56
CA VAL A 87 -15.47 22.36 -20.94
C VAL A 87 -16.52 22.25 -19.82
N ASN A 88 -16.60 21.08 -19.17
CA ASN A 88 -17.67 20.76 -18.22
C ASN A 88 -17.33 21.06 -16.75
N GLN A 89 -16.10 21.53 -16.45
CA GLN A 89 -15.69 21.88 -15.09
C GLN A 89 -16.53 22.98 -14.44
N THR A 90 -17.39 22.61 -13.50
CA THR A 90 -18.29 23.51 -12.79
C THR A 90 -17.63 24.34 -11.67
N ALA A 91 -16.31 24.22 -11.43
CA ALA A 91 -15.62 25.04 -10.43
C ALA A 91 -14.35 25.73 -10.96
N TRP A 92 -14.26 27.04 -10.76
CA TRP A 92 -13.17 27.87 -11.27
C TRP A 92 -11.80 27.48 -10.70
N TYR A 93 -11.76 27.03 -9.43
CA TYR A 93 -10.52 26.70 -8.73
C TYR A 93 -9.77 25.52 -9.36
N CYS A 94 -10.48 24.65 -10.10
CA CYS A 94 -9.88 23.50 -10.77
C CYS A 94 -8.99 23.86 -11.98
N LYS A 95 -9.17 25.06 -12.56
CA LYS A 95 -8.45 25.50 -13.77
C LYS A 95 -7.85 26.90 -13.66
N ALA A 96 -7.93 27.52 -12.49
CA ALA A 96 -7.38 28.85 -12.26
C ALA A 96 -5.89 28.92 -12.64
N GLY A 97 -5.53 29.83 -13.54
CA GLY A 97 -4.14 30.01 -13.99
C GLY A 97 -3.61 28.91 -14.91
N LEU A 98 -4.47 28.05 -15.45
CA LEU A 98 -4.11 27.02 -16.43
C LEU A 98 -4.65 27.34 -17.82
N THR A 99 -3.94 26.87 -18.84
CA THR A 99 -4.46 26.69 -20.19
C THR A 99 -5.19 25.34 -20.32
N GLU A 100 -6.01 25.19 -21.36
CA GLU A 100 -6.68 23.92 -21.68
C GLU A 100 -5.68 22.76 -21.86
N ALA A 101 -4.55 23.04 -22.50
CA ALA A 101 -3.48 22.07 -22.70
C ALA A 101 -2.76 21.66 -21.39
N GLU A 102 -2.69 22.55 -20.40
CA GLU A 102 -2.12 22.21 -19.09
C GLU A 102 -3.10 21.44 -18.21
N TYR A 103 -4.38 21.79 -18.29
CA TYR A 103 -5.44 21.09 -17.58
C TYR A 103 -5.57 19.64 -18.06
N ASN A 104 -5.73 19.46 -19.38
CA ASN A 104 -5.68 18.19 -20.11
C ASN A 104 -6.24 16.98 -19.33
N VAL A 105 -7.55 16.99 -19.10
CA VAL A 105 -8.31 15.81 -18.72
C VAL A 105 -9.07 15.36 -19.98
N PRO A 106 -8.72 14.19 -20.55
CA PRO A 106 -9.09 13.85 -21.92
C PRO A 106 -10.56 13.51 -22.12
N ARG A 107 -11.28 13.11 -21.07
CA ARG A 107 -12.66 12.61 -21.14
C ARG A 107 -13.45 13.00 -19.89
N ASP A 108 -14.62 13.58 -20.10
CA ASP A 108 -15.60 13.87 -19.04
C ASP A 108 -16.19 12.57 -18.46
N ASN A 109 -16.51 12.58 -17.17
CA ASN A 109 -17.02 11.45 -16.39
C ASN A 109 -16.17 10.17 -16.48
N TYR A 110 -14.89 10.33 -16.82
CA TYR A 110 -14.01 9.20 -17.09
C TYR A 110 -13.23 8.76 -15.85
N TYR A 111 -12.76 9.72 -15.06
CA TYR A 111 -12.04 9.49 -13.81
C TYR A 111 -12.96 9.66 -12.59
N LEU A 112 -14.12 8.97 -12.61
CA LEU A 112 -15.09 9.04 -11.51
C LEU A 112 -14.62 8.24 -10.29
N ARG A 113 -14.65 8.87 -9.14
CA ARG A 113 -14.11 8.32 -7.89
C ARG A 113 -15.22 8.10 -6.86
N THR A 114 -16.37 7.63 -7.33
CA THR A 114 -17.58 7.36 -6.52
C THR A 114 -17.36 6.34 -5.41
N ASN A 115 -16.33 5.50 -5.53
CA ASN A 115 -15.95 4.51 -4.52
C ASN A 115 -14.76 4.96 -3.65
N TRP A 116 -14.29 6.21 -3.82
CA TRP A 116 -13.16 6.75 -3.05
C TRP A 116 -13.67 7.79 -2.05
N GLU A 117 -13.52 7.43 -0.78
CA GLU A 117 -13.90 8.23 0.35
C GLU A 117 -12.69 9.01 0.89
N PHE A 118 -12.91 10.28 1.22
CA PHE A 118 -11.99 11.03 2.06
C PHE A 118 -12.56 11.14 3.47
N LEU A 119 -11.74 10.81 4.46
CA LEU A 119 -12.09 10.92 5.87
C LEU A 119 -11.31 12.08 6.50
N TRP A 120 -12.03 13.10 6.98
CA TRP A 120 -11.42 14.23 7.65
C TRP A 120 -10.96 13.87 9.08
N SER A 121 -9.75 14.27 9.45
CA SER A 121 -9.25 14.24 10.84
C SER A 121 -8.99 15.66 11.38
N ASP A 122 -9.40 15.93 12.61
CA ASP A 122 -9.13 17.22 13.28
C ASP A 122 -7.76 17.23 14.00
N ALA A 123 -6.98 16.15 13.85
CA ALA A 123 -5.69 15.94 14.50
C ALA A 123 -4.67 17.01 14.13
N ASN A 124 -3.96 17.55 15.12
CA ASN A 124 -2.92 18.58 14.97
C ASN A 124 -1.51 18.02 14.88
N LEU A 125 -1.25 16.91 15.54
CA LEU A 125 0.06 16.27 15.58
C LEU A 125 0.01 14.93 14.83
N TRP A 126 1.18 14.39 14.46
CA TRP A 126 1.23 13.14 13.70
C TRP A 126 0.66 11.94 14.47
N GLU A 127 0.85 11.89 15.79
CA GLU A 127 0.33 10.87 16.72
C GLU A 127 -1.18 10.91 16.78
N GLU A 128 -1.76 12.11 16.68
CA GLU A 128 -3.20 12.29 16.66
C GLU A 128 -3.79 11.80 15.34
N VAL A 129 -3.10 12.03 14.22
CA VAL A 129 -3.52 11.51 12.91
C VAL A 129 -3.46 9.99 12.91
N THR A 130 -2.38 9.39 13.40
CA THR A 130 -2.27 7.93 13.44
C THR A 130 -3.29 7.33 14.41
N ARG A 131 -3.46 7.91 15.61
CA ARG A 131 -4.52 7.52 16.55
C ARG A 131 -5.90 7.57 15.91
N ASP A 132 -6.24 8.68 15.24
CA ASP A 132 -7.54 8.84 14.59
C ASP A 132 -7.75 7.77 13.51
N PHE A 133 -6.71 7.40 12.77
CA PHE A 133 -6.78 6.32 11.79
C PHE A 133 -7.17 5.00 12.46
N PHE A 134 -6.47 4.60 13.52
CA PHE A 134 -6.73 3.35 14.22
C PHE A 134 -8.03 3.32 15.02
N THR A 135 -8.46 4.46 15.55
CA THR A 135 -9.65 4.54 16.41
C THR A 135 -10.94 4.87 15.66
N ARG A 136 -10.85 5.49 14.47
CA ARG A 136 -12.01 5.93 13.69
C ARG A 136 -12.10 5.23 12.34
N ALA A 137 -11.03 5.23 11.55
CA ALA A 137 -11.03 4.69 10.20
C ALA A 137 -11.04 3.15 10.22
N VAL A 138 -10.06 2.55 10.88
CA VAL A 138 -9.84 1.10 10.93
C VAL A 138 -11.08 0.31 11.40
N PRO A 139 -11.79 0.69 12.49
CA PRO A 139 -12.92 -0.10 12.98
C PRO A 139 -14.17 -0.01 12.08
N THR A 140 -14.30 1.06 11.30
CA THR A 140 -15.51 1.33 10.51
C THR A 140 -15.33 1.08 9.01
N ARG A 141 -14.10 0.81 8.55
CA ARG A 141 -13.74 0.60 7.13
C ARG A 141 -13.23 -0.82 6.87
N THR A 142 -13.98 -1.81 7.33
CA THR A 142 -13.61 -3.24 7.24
C THR A 142 -13.82 -3.87 5.86
N THR A 143 -14.53 -3.18 4.96
CA THR A 143 -14.89 -3.69 3.62
C THR A 143 -14.19 -2.97 2.47
N GLN A 144 -13.45 -1.89 2.78
CA GLN A 144 -12.62 -1.16 1.84
C GLN A 144 -11.56 -2.09 1.27
N ASN A 145 -11.34 -2.01 -0.05
CA ASN A 145 -10.21 -2.66 -0.68
C ASN A 145 -8.90 -1.97 -0.32
N VAL A 146 -8.90 -0.64 -0.24
CA VAL A 146 -7.71 0.18 0.07
C VAL A 146 -8.00 1.07 1.27
N LEU A 147 -7.10 1.11 2.24
CA LEU A 147 -7.22 1.97 3.43
C LEU A 147 -5.86 2.60 3.75
N THR A 148 -5.81 3.92 3.86
CA THR A 148 -4.56 4.65 4.10
C THR A 148 -4.79 5.94 4.88
N PHE A 149 -3.71 6.56 5.36
CA PHE A 149 -3.71 7.89 5.94
C PHE A 149 -2.40 8.62 5.57
N GLN A 150 -2.44 9.94 5.57
CA GLN A 150 -1.27 10.78 5.34
C GLN A 150 -0.91 11.53 6.62
N ILE A 151 0.38 11.55 6.98
CA ILE A 151 0.91 12.49 7.96
C ILE A 151 1.28 13.76 7.21
N ASN A 152 0.48 14.81 7.34
CA ASN A 152 0.68 16.08 6.64
C ASN A 152 1.79 16.93 7.29
N TYR A 153 2.27 17.95 6.56
CA TYR A 153 3.34 18.86 7.01
C TYR A 153 3.04 19.57 8.35
N LEU A 154 1.76 19.80 8.66
CA LEU A 154 1.35 20.41 9.93
C LEU A 154 1.50 19.45 11.12
N GLY A 155 1.84 18.18 10.90
CA GLY A 155 2.18 17.24 11.97
C GLY A 155 3.69 17.14 12.24
N LEU A 156 4.54 17.79 11.43
CA LEU A 156 5.98 17.55 11.34
C LEU A 156 6.82 18.82 11.58
N PHE A 157 6.59 19.51 12.69
CA PHE A 157 7.39 20.67 13.08
C PHE A 157 8.83 20.26 13.50
N ASP A 158 9.76 21.23 13.57
CA ASP A 158 11.17 20.98 13.92
C ASP A 158 11.34 20.33 15.30
N ASP A 159 10.41 20.57 16.24
CA ASP A 159 10.38 19.98 17.58
C ASP A 159 9.49 18.72 17.68
N SER A 160 8.96 18.21 16.57
CA SER A 160 8.21 16.95 16.57
C SER A 160 9.15 15.77 16.86
N HIS A 161 8.75 14.91 17.79
CA HIS A 161 9.51 13.70 18.14
C HIS A 161 9.33 12.55 17.14
N ILE A 162 8.74 12.80 15.97
CA ILE A 162 8.47 11.76 14.95
C ILE A 162 9.74 11.02 14.51
N ASN A 163 10.90 11.67 14.66
CA ASN A 163 12.20 11.12 14.29
C ASN A 163 13.05 10.69 15.48
N ASP A 164 12.54 10.76 16.71
CA ASP A 164 13.34 10.54 17.92
C ASP A 164 13.59 9.06 18.16
N PRO A 165 14.84 8.63 18.43
CA PRO A 165 15.11 7.27 18.85
C PRO A 165 14.49 6.97 20.24
N PRO A 166 14.31 5.69 20.60
CA PRO A 166 13.96 5.31 21.96
C PRO A 166 14.92 5.93 22.98
N GLY A 167 14.39 6.56 24.03
CA GLY A 167 15.19 7.22 25.06
C GLY A 167 15.82 8.56 24.66
N GLY A 168 15.23 9.26 23.68
CA GLY A 168 15.69 10.55 23.17
C GLY A 168 15.74 11.71 24.19
N PRO A 169 16.36 12.84 23.80
CA PRO A 169 16.71 13.94 24.70
C PRO A 169 15.54 14.81 25.18
N ILE A 170 14.34 14.70 24.59
CA ILE A 170 13.18 15.55 24.93
C ILE A 170 12.18 14.73 25.77
N TYR A 171 12.25 14.88 27.10
CA TYR A 171 11.29 14.62 28.20
C TYR A 171 10.14 13.59 28.13
N ASN A 172 10.00 12.77 27.09
CA ASN A 172 8.96 11.76 27.01
C ASN A 172 9.55 10.51 26.36
N TRP A 173 9.41 9.37 27.02
CA TRP A 173 9.95 8.07 26.60
C TRP A 173 9.30 7.50 25.33
N THR A 174 8.68 8.34 24.50
CA THR A 174 7.92 7.94 23.32
C THR A 174 8.83 8.04 22.10
N PRO A 175 9.21 6.92 21.45
CA PRO A 175 10.01 6.95 20.24
C PRO A 175 9.24 7.60 19.08
N GLY A 176 9.91 7.91 17.98
CA GLY A 176 9.29 8.38 16.75
C GLY A 176 8.53 7.29 15.98
N TYR A 177 7.80 7.68 14.92
CA TYR A 177 6.89 6.80 14.17
C TYR A 177 7.55 5.51 13.64
N PHE A 178 8.79 5.60 13.15
CA PHE A 178 9.52 4.46 12.58
C PHE A 178 10.33 3.63 13.59
N TYR A 179 10.33 3.98 14.87
CA TYR A 179 11.07 3.23 15.90
C TYR A 179 10.24 2.15 16.58
N GLY A 180 9.03 1.87 16.08
CA GLY A 180 8.17 0.72 16.39
C GLY A 180 8.32 0.10 17.78
N TYR A 181 7.32 0.29 18.64
CA TYR A 181 7.37 -0.25 20.00
C TYR A 181 6.23 -1.26 20.25
N PRO A 182 6.33 -2.49 19.69
CA PRO A 182 5.21 -3.43 19.65
C PRO A 182 4.77 -3.93 21.03
N GLU A 183 5.59 -3.77 22.08
CA GLU A 183 5.22 -4.12 23.44
C GLU A 183 4.24 -3.13 24.09
N VAL A 184 4.07 -1.93 23.50
CA VAL A 184 3.19 -0.88 24.03
C VAL A 184 1.95 -0.77 23.14
N ALA A 185 0.81 -1.21 23.68
CA ALA A 185 -0.47 -1.07 23.00
C ALA A 185 -0.84 0.41 22.78
N ASN A 186 -1.56 0.68 21.68
CA ASN A 186 -2.12 2.01 21.34
C ASN A 186 -1.04 3.09 21.11
N ARG A 187 0.12 2.69 20.57
CA ARG A 187 1.18 3.64 20.20
C ARG A 187 0.88 4.32 18.87
N TYR A 188 0.13 3.64 18.00
CA TYR A 188 -0.28 4.09 16.68
C TYR A 188 0.94 4.50 15.84
N ASP A 189 1.97 3.67 15.86
CA ASP A 189 3.21 3.86 15.11
C ASP A 189 3.32 2.86 13.94
N ILE A 190 4.50 2.72 13.33
CA ILE A 190 4.65 1.78 12.22
C ILE A 190 4.35 0.32 12.60
N SER A 191 4.63 -0.08 13.85
CA SER A 191 4.40 -1.47 14.31
C SER A 191 2.92 -1.81 14.37
N ASP A 192 2.05 -0.84 14.69
CA ASP A 192 0.59 -1.02 14.63
C ASP A 192 0.09 -1.13 13.18
N VAL A 193 0.72 -0.42 12.23
CA VAL A 193 0.37 -0.52 10.80
C VAL A 193 0.76 -1.89 10.26
N GLU A 194 1.93 -2.38 10.63
CA GLU A 194 2.37 -3.73 10.28
C GLU A 194 1.45 -4.81 10.88
N GLN A 195 1.03 -4.62 12.13
CA GLN A 195 0.05 -5.52 12.75
C GLN A 195 -1.28 -5.50 12.01
N LEU A 196 -1.78 -4.33 11.65
CA LEU A 196 -3.00 -4.19 10.88
C LEU A 196 -2.91 -4.86 9.50
N GLN A 197 -1.77 -4.73 8.81
CA GLN A 197 -1.54 -5.41 7.54
C GLN A 197 -1.57 -6.94 7.70
N ARG A 198 -1.00 -7.48 8.80
CA ARG A 198 -1.07 -8.92 9.14
C ARG A 198 -2.49 -9.37 9.45
N ASP A 199 -3.25 -8.56 10.19
CA ASP A 199 -4.63 -8.87 10.59
C ASP A 199 -5.62 -8.73 9.42
N ARG A 200 -5.27 -7.97 8.37
CA ARG A 200 -6.13 -7.66 7.23
C ARG A 200 -5.43 -7.89 5.88
N PRO A 201 -5.00 -9.13 5.57
CA PRO A 201 -4.20 -9.42 4.38
C PRO A 201 -4.94 -9.20 3.04
N GLY A 202 -6.27 -9.06 3.08
CA GLY A 202 -7.10 -8.71 1.92
C GLY A 202 -7.30 -7.21 1.68
N GLN A 203 -6.88 -6.36 2.62
CA GLN A 203 -6.91 -4.91 2.46
C GLN A 203 -5.52 -4.41 2.05
N VAL A 204 -5.48 -3.48 1.09
CA VAL A 204 -4.27 -2.83 0.65
C VAL A 204 -4.03 -1.57 1.49
N PHE A 205 -2.83 -1.49 2.03
CA PHE A 205 -2.32 -0.31 2.72
C PHE A 205 -1.14 0.25 1.93
N PHE A 206 -1.03 1.57 1.86
CA PHE A 206 0.11 2.22 1.25
C PHE A 206 0.55 3.45 2.04
N HIS A 207 1.82 3.80 1.89
CA HIS A 207 2.49 4.84 2.64
C HIS A 207 2.57 6.13 1.84
N TRP A 208 2.75 7.23 2.57
CA TRP A 208 2.86 8.58 2.05
C TRP A 208 4.15 9.19 2.56
N THR A 209 4.93 9.82 1.69
CA THR A 209 5.74 10.92 2.19
C THR A 209 4.81 12.07 2.61
N SER A 210 5.24 12.84 3.60
CA SER A 210 4.46 13.98 4.09
C SER A 210 4.17 14.98 2.98
N SER A 211 3.06 15.69 3.13
CA SER A 211 2.88 16.92 2.38
C SER A 211 4.01 17.91 2.68
N LEU A 212 4.22 18.85 1.78
CA LEU A 212 5.26 19.87 1.88
C LEU A 212 4.62 21.25 1.96
N ALA A 213 5.35 22.19 2.55
CA ALA A 213 5.11 23.62 2.44
C ALA A 213 6.27 24.28 1.70
N ARG A 214 6.09 25.54 1.29
CA ARG A 214 7.08 26.23 0.46
C ARG A 214 8.24 26.84 1.26
N ILE A 215 7.98 27.64 2.30
CA ILE A 215 9.05 28.30 3.10
C ILE A 215 9.05 27.95 4.59
N ILE A 216 8.37 26.87 4.98
CA ILE A 216 8.35 26.38 6.36
C ILE A 216 8.64 24.87 6.46
N GLY A 217 9.28 24.29 5.43
CA GLY A 217 9.75 22.91 5.49
C GLY A 217 10.80 22.72 6.59
N THR A 218 10.73 21.58 7.27
CA THR A 218 11.53 21.26 8.46
C THR A 218 12.53 20.14 8.18
N GLU A 219 13.62 20.08 8.96
CA GLU A 219 14.53 18.93 8.94
C GLU A 219 13.77 17.65 9.29
N SER A 220 12.87 17.75 10.27
CA SER A 220 12.03 16.64 10.72
C SER A 220 11.19 16.04 9.58
N SER A 221 10.59 16.88 8.73
CA SER A 221 9.83 16.40 7.57
C SER A 221 10.73 15.71 6.53
N ALA A 222 11.95 16.21 6.31
CA ALA A 222 12.91 15.63 5.38
C ALA A 222 13.41 14.25 5.85
N ILE A 223 13.72 14.12 7.14
CA ILE A 223 14.12 12.85 7.76
C ILE A 223 12.96 11.84 7.69
N PHE A 224 11.73 12.26 8.06
CA PHE A 224 10.55 11.40 7.99
C PHE A 224 10.30 10.87 6.57
N ASN A 225 10.36 11.75 5.56
CA ASN A 225 10.19 11.36 4.16
C ASN A 225 11.28 10.39 3.70
N THR A 226 12.53 10.60 4.12
CA THR A 226 13.64 9.69 3.81
C THR A 226 13.42 8.31 4.46
N ARG A 227 13.01 8.27 5.73
CA ARG A 227 12.70 7.02 6.44
C ARG A 227 11.51 6.29 5.84
N THR A 228 10.49 7.01 5.38
CA THR A 228 9.33 6.40 4.68
C THR A 228 9.77 5.72 3.38
N ARG A 229 10.58 6.40 2.56
CA ARG A 229 11.13 5.82 1.34
C ARG A 229 11.96 4.58 1.64
N GLN A 230 12.85 4.66 2.63
CA GLN A 230 13.68 3.53 3.04
C GLN A 230 12.82 2.36 3.50
N TYR A 231 11.86 2.60 4.40
CA TYR A 231 10.95 1.58 4.91
C TYR A 231 10.18 0.87 3.79
N VAL A 232 9.61 1.62 2.85
CA VAL A 232 8.88 1.02 1.72
C VAL A 232 9.81 0.19 0.82
N ASN A 233 11.03 0.66 0.56
CA ASN A 233 11.99 -0.10 -0.23
C ASN A 233 12.39 -1.39 0.49
N ASP A 234 12.73 -1.31 1.78
CA ASP A 234 13.22 -2.46 2.55
C ASP A 234 12.12 -3.52 2.75
N ASN A 235 10.85 -3.12 2.80
CA ASN A 235 9.71 -4.01 3.03
C ASN A 235 8.90 -4.33 1.75
N HIS A 236 9.37 -3.85 0.60
CA HIS A 236 8.70 -3.95 -0.70
C HIS A 236 7.21 -3.55 -0.68
N GLN A 237 6.91 -2.40 -0.08
CA GLN A 237 5.53 -1.93 0.06
C GLN A 237 5.15 -0.91 -1.03
N ILE A 238 3.99 -0.29 -0.86
CA ILE A 238 3.46 0.71 -1.77
C ILE A 238 3.71 2.11 -1.19
N LEU A 239 4.26 3.02 -2.00
CA LEU A 239 4.49 4.43 -1.64
C LEU A 239 3.86 5.37 -2.67
N PHE A 240 3.07 6.31 -2.18
CA PHE A 240 2.74 7.53 -2.89
C PHE A 240 3.69 8.65 -2.44
N ASP A 241 4.69 8.95 -3.25
CA ASP A 241 5.76 9.88 -2.87
C ASP A 241 5.37 11.34 -3.15
N TYR A 242 4.40 11.84 -2.38
CA TYR A 242 3.91 13.22 -2.47
C TYR A 242 5.07 14.23 -2.48
N ALA A 243 5.99 14.11 -1.53
CA ALA A 243 7.08 15.05 -1.36
C ALA A 243 7.96 15.12 -2.61
N ASP A 244 8.29 13.97 -3.21
CA ASP A 244 9.05 13.94 -4.46
C ASP A 244 8.26 14.52 -5.64
N ILE A 245 6.99 14.12 -5.82
CA ILE A 245 6.11 14.65 -6.87
C ILE A 245 6.05 16.18 -6.84
N MET A 246 5.93 16.76 -5.65
CA MET A 246 5.63 18.18 -5.44
C MET A 246 6.87 19.08 -5.28
N SER A 247 8.06 18.49 -5.14
CA SER A 247 9.34 19.20 -5.07
C SER A 247 10.08 19.29 -6.41
N HIS A 248 9.43 18.91 -7.52
CA HIS A 248 9.95 19.08 -8.88
C HIS A 248 9.08 20.04 -9.70
N SER A 249 9.69 21.11 -10.22
CA SER A 249 9.00 22.11 -11.04
C SER A 249 8.53 21.52 -12.37
N PRO A 250 7.68 22.23 -13.14
CA PRO A 250 7.30 21.79 -14.48
C PRO A 250 8.48 21.63 -15.46
N THR A 251 9.63 22.26 -15.18
CA THR A 251 10.87 22.13 -15.95
C THR A 251 11.86 21.15 -15.30
N ASN A 252 11.38 20.32 -14.37
CA ASN A 252 12.14 19.34 -13.60
C ASN A 252 13.27 19.92 -12.72
N ALA A 253 13.17 21.19 -12.33
CA ALA A 253 14.08 21.76 -11.35
C ALA A 253 13.62 21.36 -9.94
N THR A 254 14.54 20.93 -9.09
CA THR A 254 14.24 20.63 -7.69
C THR A 254 13.96 21.92 -6.91
N CYS A 255 12.95 21.87 -6.06
CA CYS A 255 12.55 22.97 -5.18
C CYS A 255 12.96 22.63 -3.75
N SER A 256 13.69 23.54 -3.12
CA SER A 256 14.15 23.37 -1.75
C SER A 256 14.04 24.66 -0.95
N TYR A 257 13.98 24.49 0.36
CA TYR A 257 14.03 25.57 1.34
C TYR A 257 14.93 25.14 2.49
N ASN A 258 15.91 25.98 2.86
CA ASN A 258 16.92 25.67 3.87
C ASN A 258 17.65 24.31 3.66
N GLY A 259 17.80 23.88 2.41
CA GLY A 259 18.46 22.61 2.07
C GLY A 259 17.55 21.37 2.10
N TYR A 260 16.27 21.53 2.46
CA TYR A 260 15.28 20.45 2.48
C TYR A 260 14.33 20.53 1.29
N PRO A 261 13.75 19.40 0.79
CA PRO A 261 12.72 19.42 -0.24
C PRO A 261 11.55 20.32 0.16
N ALA A 262 11.07 21.15 -0.77
CA ALA A 262 9.99 22.09 -0.55
C ALA A 262 8.95 22.05 -1.67
N LEU A 263 7.72 22.46 -1.35
CA LEU A 263 6.67 22.59 -2.35
C LEU A 263 7.07 23.66 -3.38
N CYS A 264 7.11 23.30 -4.66
CA CYS A 264 7.42 24.26 -5.70
C CYS A 264 6.38 25.39 -5.76
N ALA A 265 6.86 26.63 -5.91
CA ALA A 265 6.00 27.82 -6.02
C ALA A 265 5.00 27.77 -7.18
N ASN A 266 5.24 26.93 -8.20
CA ASN A 266 4.29 26.72 -9.29
C ASN A 266 2.99 26.03 -8.85
N TYR A 267 2.99 25.35 -7.70
CA TYR A 267 1.93 24.45 -7.27
C TYR A 267 1.14 24.96 -6.08
N THR A 268 1.49 26.11 -5.52
CA THR A 268 0.80 26.74 -4.39
C THR A 268 0.85 28.25 -4.52
N ASP A 269 -0.21 28.90 -4.06
CA ASP A 269 -0.26 30.35 -3.88
C ASP A 269 0.06 30.75 -2.42
N GLU A 270 0.25 29.76 -1.52
CA GLU A 270 0.56 29.94 -0.11
C GLU A 270 2.08 29.87 0.13
N PRO A 271 2.73 30.95 0.57
CA PRO A 271 4.16 30.89 0.92
C PRO A 271 4.42 29.98 2.13
N ASP A 272 3.61 30.13 3.17
CA ASP A 272 3.75 29.41 4.44
C ASP A 272 2.81 28.20 4.53
N GLY A 273 2.23 27.78 3.41
CA GLY A 273 1.21 26.76 3.36
C GLY A 273 1.54 25.61 2.43
N GLY A 274 0.72 24.57 2.51
CA GLY A 274 0.81 23.39 1.67
C GLY A 274 -0.38 23.22 0.73
N HIS A 275 -1.39 24.09 0.77
CA HIS A 275 -2.54 23.93 -0.12
C HIS A 275 -2.14 24.21 -1.56
N LEU A 276 -2.63 23.35 -2.44
CA LEU A 276 -2.31 23.36 -3.84
C LEU A 276 -3.21 24.33 -4.59
N ASN A 277 -2.63 25.00 -5.58
CA ASN A 277 -3.40 25.65 -6.63
C ASN A 277 -3.80 24.61 -7.71
N ALA A 278 -4.51 25.06 -8.74
CA ALA A 278 -4.98 24.19 -9.82
C ALA A 278 -3.87 23.32 -10.44
N ARG A 279 -2.67 23.88 -10.64
CA ARG A 279 -1.54 23.17 -11.24
C ARG A 279 -1.05 22.04 -10.33
N GLY A 280 -0.86 22.34 -9.05
CA GLY A 280 -0.42 21.35 -8.06
C GLY A 280 -1.45 20.25 -7.84
N GLY A 281 -2.72 20.65 -7.70
CA GLY A 281 -3.85 19.75 -7.49
C GLY A 281 -4.03 18.73 -8.62
N LEU A 282 -3.95 19.17 -9.87
CA LEU A 282 -4.04 18.25 -11.00
C LEU A 282 -2.81 17.34 -11.10
N ARG A 283 -1.62 17.85 -10.79
CA ARG A 283 -0.40 17.05 -10.77
C ARG A 283 -0.53 15.89 -9.79
N ILE A 284 -0.92 16.17 -8.55
CA ILE A 284 -1.07 15.13 -7.52
C ILE A 284 -2.24 14.19 -7.83
N GLY A 285 -3.37 14.72 -8.32
CA GLY A 285 -4.51 13.90 -8.71
C GLY A 285 -4.18 12.92 -9.85
N LYS A 286 -3.44 13.38 -10.87
CA LYS A 286 -2.99 12.54 -11.99
C LYS A 286 -2.06 11.43 -11.50
N ALA A 287 -1.11 11.73 -10.62
CA ALA A 287 -0.26 10.73 -9.99
C ALA A 287 -1.08 9.71 -9.17
N TYR A 288 -2.09 10.17 -8.44
CA TYR A 288 -2.96 9.30 -7.65
C TYR A 288 -3.71 8.29 -8.55
N TRP A 289 -4.20 8.73 -9.71
CA TRP A 289 -4.80 7.81 -10.68
C TRP A 289 -3.82 6.77 -11.23
N VAL A 290 -2.55 7.15 -11.41
CA VAL A 290 -1.49 6.20 -11.78
C VAL A 290 -1.32 5.15 -10.68
N LEU A 291 -1.24 5.55 -9.41
CA LEU A 291 -1.17 4.63 -8.27
C LEU A 291 -2.33 3.63 -8.29
N MET A 292 -3.57 4.13 -8.36
CA MET A 292 -4.76 3.31 -8.28
C MET A 292 -4.90 2.38 -9.48
N ALA A 293 -4.48 2.81 -10.68
CA ALA A 293 -4.40 1.95 -11.85
C ALA A 293 -3.38 0.82 -11.67
N GLN A 294 -2.22 1.10 -11.05
CA GLN A 294 -1.22 0.07 -10.78
C GLN A 294 -1.68 -0.91 -9.69
N ILE A 295 -2.33 -0.44 -8.63
CA ILE A 295 -3.01 -1.30 -7.62
C ILE A 295 -4.09 -2.15 -8.29
N ALA A 296 -4.78 -1.62 -9.29
CA ALA A 296 -5.77 -2.34 -10.08
C ALA A 296 -5.16 -3.37 -11.06
N GLY A 297 -3.83 -3.44 -11.16
CA GLY A 297 -3.10 -4.46 -11.93
C GLY A 297 -2.39 -3.94 -13.16
N TRP A 298 -2.36 -2.62 -13.37
CA TRP A 298 -1.57 -2.04 -14.43
C TRP A 298 -0.08 -2.15 -14.09
N ASN A 299 0.72 -2.62 -15.05
CA ASN A 299 2.17 -2.60 -14.96
C ASN A 299 2.72 -1.89 -16.22
N PRO A 300 3.01 -0.58 -16.14
CA PRO A 300 3.47 0.21 -17.29
C PRO A 300 4.82 -0.28 -17.85
N GLY A 301 5.64 -0.97 -17.05
CA GLY A 301 6.93 -1.53 -17.45
C GLY A 301 6.89 -2.93 -18.06
N GLY A 302 5.72 -3.58 -18.10
CA GLY A 302 5.53 -4.81 -18.87
C GLY A 302 6.39 -6.00 -18.44
N VAL A 303 6.51 -6.28 -17.14
CA VAL A 303 6.65 -7.67 -16.68
C VAL A 303 5.28 -8.12 -16.20
N THR A 304 4.43 -8.54 -17.13
CA THR A 304 3.24 -9.28 -16.74
C THR A 304 3.75 -10.55 -16.05
N PRO A 305 3.50 -10.78 -14.75
CA PRO A 305 3.81 -12.08 -14.17
C PRO A 305 3.08 -13.11 -15.04
N THR A 306 3.84 -14.02 -15.64
CA THR A 306 3.26 -15.13 -16.39
C THR A 306 2.20 -15.76 -15.48
N PRO A 307 0.93 -15.84 -15.90
CA PRO A 307 -0.09 -16.45 -15.06
C PRO A 307 0.44 -17.83 -14.66
N THR A 308 0.55 -18.07 -13.35
CA THR A 308 0.83 -19.41 -12.86
C THR A 308 -0.22 -20.31 -13.51
N PRO A 309 0.17 -21.31 -14.32
CA PRO A 309 -0.80 -22.12 -15.03
C PRO A 309 -1.74 -22.72 -13.99
N THR A 310 -3.04 -22.45 -14.15
CA THR A 310 -4.06 -23.17 -13.41
C THR A 310 -3.79 -24.66 -13.65
N PRO A 311 -3.59 -25.49 -12.61
CA PRO A 311 -3.34 -26.90 -12.82
C PRO A 311 -4.49 -27.48 -13.63
N THR A 312 -4.19 -27.95 -14.84
CA THR A 312 -5.14 -28.69 -15.67
C THR A 312 -5.65 -29.86 -14.83
N PRO A 313 -6.98 -30.10 -14.74
CA PRO A 313 -7.48 -31.30 -14.10
C PRO A 313 -6.92 -32.51 -14.85
N THR A 314 -5.94 -33.18 -14.25
CA THR A 314 -5.38 -34.42 -14.77
C THR A 314 -6.50 -35.44 -14.83
N PRO A 315 -6.75 -36.11 -15.97
CA PRO A 315 -7.71 -37.21 -16.03
C PRO A 315 -7.32 -38.25 -14.98
N SER A 316 -8.29 -38.59 -14.12
CA SER A 316 -8.11 -39.54 -13.03
C SER A 316 -7.52 -40.86 -13.57
N PRO A 317 -6.30 -41.25 -13.17
CA PRO A 317 -5.75 -42.55 -13.54
C PRO A 317 -6.55 -43.63 -12.81
N THR A 318 -6.95 -44.65 -13.56
CA THR A 318 -7.54 -45.88 -13.01
C THR A 318 -6.62 -46.45 -11.93
N VAL A 319 -7.15 -46.55 -10.72
CA VAL A 319 -6.43 -46.96 -9.51
C VAL A 319 -5.87 -48.37 -9.68
N SER A 320 -4.54 -48.48 -9.78
CA SER A 320 -3.80 -49.70 -9.47
C SER A 320 -3.43 -49.65 -7.98
N PRO A 321 -3.52 -50.75 -7.20
CA PRO A 321 -3.22 -50.72 -5.78
C PRO A 321 -1.78 -50.23 -5.56
N SER A 322 -1.65 -49.06 -4.94
CA SER A 322 -0.38 -48.48 -4.54
C SER A 322 0.14 -49.23 -3.30
N PRO A 323 1.44 -49.52 -3.20
CA PRO A 323 2.03 -50.00 -1.95
C PRO A 323 1.82 -48.94 -0.86
N THR A 324 1.48 -49.43 0.33
CA THR A 324 1.30 -48.63 1.54
C THR A 324 2.54 -47.76 1.78
N PRO A 325 2.42 -46.43 1.94
CA PRO A 325 3.54 -45.60 2.34
C PRO A 325 4.07 -46.09 3.69
N SER A 326 5.38 -46.30 3.78
CA SER A 326 6.05 -46.52 5.06
C SER A 326 5.92 -45.23 5.87
N ALA A 327 5.46 -45.34 7.11
CA ALA A 327 5.31 -44.20 8.02
C ALA A 327 6.65 -43.45 8.12
N THR A 328 6.61 -42.13 7.95
CA THR A 328 7.68 -41.24 8.38
C THR A 328 7.84 -41.44 9.90
N PRO A 329 9.06 -41.68 10.41
CA PRO A 329 9.28 -41.75 11.85
C PRO A 329 8.83 -40.45 12.51
N ALA A 330 8.06 -40.55 13.60
CA ALA A 330 7.67 -39.40 14.40
C ALA A 330 8.91 -38.63 14.86
N SER A 331 8.80 -37.30 14.92
CA SER A 331 9.84 -36.45 15.48
C SER A 331 10.13 -36.87 16.93
N VAL A 332 11.39 -36.92 17.33
CA VAL A 332 11.75 -37.23 18.72
C VAL A 332 11.29 -36.16 19.71
N THR A 333 10.87 -35.00 19.19
CA THR A 333 10.37 -33.84 19.94
C THR A 333 8.85 -33.69 19.90
N ASP A 334 8.13 -34.63 19.28
CA ASP A 334 6.66 -34.71 19.30
C ASP A 334 6.18 -35.22 20.67
N LEU A 335 5.72 -34.30 21.51
CA LEU A 335 5.24 -34.56 22.86
C LEU A 335 3.72 -34.78 22.88
N ASP A 336 2.97 -34.21 21.94
CA ASP A 336 1.51 -34.31 21.93
C ASP A 336 0.92 -35.40 21.02
N GLY A 337 1.76 -36.01 20.19
CA GLY A 337 1.48 -37.18 19.38
C GLY A 337 0.81 -36.89 18.05
N ASP A 338 0.87 -35.64 17.57
CA ASP A 338 0.31 -35.23 16.28
C ASP A 338 1.30 -35.33 15.10
N ASN A 339 2.50 -35.84 15.37
CA ASN A 339 3.53 -36.20 14.40
C ASN A 339 4.20 -34.99 13.74
N ASP A 340 4.25 -33.84 14.43
CA ASP A 340 5.12 -32.71 14.09
C ASP A 340 5.88 -32.15 15.32
N THR A 341 6.46 -30.95 15.21
CA THR A 341 7.07 -30.26 16.36
C THR A 341 6.68 -28.78 16.30
N ASP A 342 5.79 -28.38 17.20
CA ASP A 342 5.17 -27.07 17.19
C ASP A 342 5.07 -26.39 18.57
N LEU A 343 4.23 -25.35 18.66
CA LEU A 343 4.00 -24.59 19.88
C LEU A 343 3.32 -25.40 21.00
N ARG A 344 2.58 -26.47 20.67
CA ARG A 344 1.96 -27.38 21.62
C ARG A 344 3.02 -28.24 22.30
N ASP A 345 3.99 -28.74 21.55
CA ASP A 345 5.14 -29.47 22.13
C ASP A 345 5.96 -28.57 23.03
N LEU A 346 6.22 -27.33 22.61
CA LEU A 346 6.90 -26.36 23.48
C LEU A 346 6.13 -26.11 24.77
N LEU A 347 4.81 -25.99 24.70
CA LEU A 347 3.99 -25.79 25.89
C LEU A 347 4.06 -27.02 26.82
N GLN A 348 4.03 -28.23 26.27
CA GLN A 348 4.20 -29.46 27.04
C GLN A 348 5.61 -29.61 27.64
N PHE A 349 6.64 -29.22 26.89
CA PHE A 349 8.02 -29.22 27.33
C PHE A 349 8.22 -28.32 28.55
N ILE A 350 7.67 -27.09 28.51
CA ILE A 350 7.74 -26.13 29.62
C ILE A 350 7.12 -26.71 30.91
N LEU A 351 6.05 -27.49 30.80
CA LEU A 351 5.42 -28.15 31.97
C LEU A 351 6.32 -29.19 32.63
N GLN A 352 7.28 -29.76 31.88
CA GLN A 352 8.19 -30.79 32.36
C GLN A 352 9.57 -30.22 32.77
N TYR A 353 9.81 -28.93 32.51
CA TYR A 353 11.13 -28.31 32.67
C TYR A 353 11.67 -28.42 34.10
N GLY A 354 12.89 -28.95 34.22
CA GLY A 354 13.57 -29.19 35.48
C GLY A 354 13.23 -30.52 36.18
N GLY A 355 12.27 -31.28 35.64
CA GLY A 355 11.87 -32.61 36.11
C GLY A 355 12.48 -33.76 35.29
N THR A 356 11.81 -34.90 35.31
CA THR A 356 12.09 -36.07 34.44
C THR A 356 10.86 -36.34 33.58
N GLY A 357 11.02 -36.91 32.39
CA GLY A 357 9.87 -37.20 31.54
C GLY A 357 10.19 -37.25 30.05
N GLN A 358 9.15 -37.17 29.23
CA GLN A 358 9.25 -37.25 27.78
C GLN A 358 9.98 -36.06 27.15
N GLY A 359 10.11 -34.95 27.89
CA GLY A 359 10.95 -33.81 27.48
C GLY A 359 12.46 -34.02 27.60
N ASP A 360 12.96 -35.17 28.07
CA ASP A 360 14.40 -35.47 28.17
C ASP A 360 14.90 -36.12 26.87
N PHE A 361 15.00 -35.32 25.81
CA PHE A 361 15.32 -35.77 24.46
C PHE A 361 16.78 -36.27 24.32
N ASN A 362 17.69 -35.79 25.15
CA ASN A 362 19.08 -36.24 25.16
C ASN A 362 19.37 -37.39 26.14
N ASN A 363 18.36 -37.89 26.86
CA ASN A 363 18.46 -38.96 27.85
C ASN A 363 19.49 -38.69 28.97
N SER A 364 19.62 -37.44 29.40
CA SER A 364 20.50 -37.05 30.52
C SER A 364 19.93 -37.42 31.89
N GLY A 365 18.66 -37.81 31.95
CA GLY A 365 17.91 -38.06 33.17
C GLY A 365 17.21 -36.82 33.72
N ARG A 366 17.21 -35.70 32.99
CA ARG A 366 16.55 -34.45 33.39
C ARG A 366 16.13 -33.64 32.17
N VAL A 367 14.94 -33.05 32.22
CA VAL A 367 14.47 -32.08 31.22
C VAL A 367 15.12 -30.73 31.51
N ASP A 368 16.01 -30.26 30.66
CA ASP A 368 16.70 -28.99 30.85
C ASP A 368 16.98 -28.19 29.56
N VAL A 369 17.85 -27.19 29.65
CA VAL A 369 18.16 -26.26 28.56
C VAL A 369 18.75 -26.97 27.33
N PHE A 370 19.41 -28.11 27.50
CA PHE A 370 19.95 -28.88 26.39
C PHE A 370 18.85 -29.59 25.61
N ASP A 371 17.79 -30.05 26.28
CA ASP A 371 16.61 -30.61 25.63
C ASP A 371 15.79 -29.52 24.93
N PHE A 372 15.72 -28.32 25.52
CA PHE A 372 15.09 -27.17 24.88
C PHE A 372 15.76 -26.83 23.54
N GLY A 373 17.10 -26.91 23.48
CA GLY A 373 17.85 -26.72 22.24
C GLY A 373 17.50 -27.75 21.16
N ILE A 374 17.22 -29.00 21.55
CA ILE A 374 16.79 -30.06 20.63
C ILE A 374 15.38 -29.78 20.12
N LEU A 375 14.46 -29.39 21.01
CA LEU A 375 13.07 -29.05 20.66
C LEU A 375 13.00 -27.90 19.66
N VAL A 376 13.65 -26.76 19.96
CA VAL A 376 13.66 -25.59 19.06
C VAL A 376 14.37 -25.89 17.75
N GLY A 377 15.38 -26.76 17.74
CA GLY A 377 16.06 -27.20 16.52
C GLY A 377 15.16 -27.98 15.55
N SER A 378 14.05 -28.52 16.04
CA SER A 378 13.09 -29.31 15.26
C SER A 378 11.80 -28.56 14.89
N PHE A 379 11.67 -27.27 15.24
CA PHE A 379 10.45 -26.49 15.00
C PHE A 379 10.13 -26.35 13.51
N GLY A 380 8.93 -26.80 13.12
CA GLY A 380 8.43 -26.67 11.74
C GLY A 380 9.07 -27.60 10.71
N LEU A 381 9.67 -28.72 11.14
CA LEU A 381 10.21 -29.77 10.26
C LEU A 381 9.18 -30.84 9.86
#